data_AF-A0A1S1LTS9-F1
#
_entry.id   AF-A0A1S1LTS9-F1
#
_cell.length_a   1.000
_cell.length_b   1.000
_cell.length_c   1.000
_cell.angle_alpha   90.00
_cell.angle_beta   90.00
_cell.angle_gamma   90.00
#
_symmetry.space_group_name_H-M   'P 1'
#
loop_
_entity.id
_entity.type
_entity.pdbx_description
1 polymer ?
#
loop_
_entity_poly.entity_id
_entity_poly.type
_entity_poly.pdbx_seq_one_letter_code
_entity_poly.pdbx_strand_id
1 'polypeptide(L)'
;MDALAASYGSLPPASDQQTASEYQRLLRVLDERGVDLSLGESELKKNLKDEIVKWKVAEDERLATESVSDTRIDSLRTGLHEALDNGQRLADKVPCVDDIPEHVDVSRPILGMNLRIPKHYLVEKIFNQTYADPAELGRTIARSFTDGEERKIVETLHSLEATSLEPSVRAIREQIDALGDQAAHYVLLTPYRGLMDVDGWYSAEFSGALARVVHIETSALDGEAILFDRRTALISCRRPEEKDGLVPVGNTSIALGVFYDAPDADGPQVRIETGEYFVVWPGDAPRVFRFGVNSVADGGIGKEGKAIA
;
A
#
# COMPACT_ATOMS: atom_id res chain seq x y z
N MET A 1 8.90 -35.47 -13.65
CA MET A 1 8.99 -35.60 -12.18
C MET A 1 9.37 -37.01 -11.80
N ASP A 2 8.74 -38.02 -12.39
CA ASP A 2 9.08 -39.44 -12.18
C ASP A 2 10.56 -39.76 -12.42
N ALA A 3 11.20 -39.17 -13.44
CA ALA A 3 12.64 -39.32 -13.68
C ALA A 3 13.53 -38.65 -12.61
N LEU A 4 13.05 -37.58 -11.97
CA LEU A 4 13.76 -36.87 -10.89
C LEU A 4 13.57 -37.60 -9.54
N ALA A 5 12.37 -38.16 -9.33
CA ALA A 5 12.06 -39.03 -8.19
C ALA A 5 12.73 -40.42 -8.30
N ALA A 6 12.96 -40.91 -9.52
CA ALA A 6 13.68 -42.16 -9.80
C ALA A 6 15.21 -42.01 -9.87
N SER A 7 15.73 -40.78 -9.84
CA SER A 7 17.15 -40.48 -9.79
C SER A 7 17.67 -40.76 -8.37
N TYR A 8 18.21 -41.96 -8.15
CA TYR A 8 18.80 -42.49 -6.90
C TYR A 8 20.05 -41.74 -6.39
N GLY A 9 19.99 -40.42 -6.26
CA GLY A 9 21.03 -39.59 -5.65
C GLY A 9 20.48 -38.82 -4.47
N SER A 10 21.28 -38.64 -3.41
CA SER A 10 20.99 -37.63 -2.38
C SER A 10 20.88 -36.26 -3.04
N LEU A 11 19.82 -35.51 -2.73
CA LEU A 11 19.73 -34.11 -3.15
C LEU A 11 21.02 -33.37 -2.72
N PRO A 12 21.59 -32.49 -3.56
CA PRO A 12 22.68 -31.65 -3.11
C PRO A 12 22.20 -30.80 -1.93
N PRO A 13 23.07 -30.51 -0.94
CA PRO A 13 22.69 -29.62 0.14
C PRO A 13 22.30 -28.25 -0.43
N ALA A 14 21.25 -27.64 0.11
CA ALA A 14 20.90 -26.26 -0.24
C ALA A 14 21.93 -25.32 0.40
N SER A 15 23.11 -25.19 -0.20
CA SER A 15 24.22 -24.39 0.33
C SER A 15 24.16 -22.91 -0.04
N ASP A 16 23.24 -22.54 -0.94
CA ASP A 16 23.03 -21.18 -1.42
C ASP A 16 21.55 -20.92 -1.75
N GLN A 17 21.22 -19.63 -1.86
CA GLN A 17 19.85 -19.17 -2.14
C GLN A 17 19.32 -19.65 -3.50
N GLN A 18 20.18 -19.75 -4.51
CA GLN A 18 19.76 -20.18 -5.84
C GLN A 18 19.24 -21.62 -5.77
N THR A 19 20.01 -22.51 -5.15
CA THR A 19 19.64 -23.90 -4.90
C THR A 19 18.36 -23.99 -4.07
N ALA A 20 18.26 -23.21 -2.98
CA ALA A 20 17.03 -23.17 -2.16
C ALA A 20 15.80 -22.66 -2.93
N SER A 21 15.97 -21.68 -3.82
CA SER A 21 14.90 -21.13 -4.66
C SER A 21 14.44 -22.13 -5.72
N GLU A 22 15.36 -22.87 -6.34
CA GLU A 22 15.01 -23.96 -7.25
C GLU A 22 14.26 -25.08 -6.52
N TYR A 23 14.64 -25.41 -5.27
CA TYR A 23 13.88 -26.36 -4.46
C TYR A 23 12.47 -25.88 -4.16
N GLN A 24 12.28 -24.59 -3.86
CA GLN A 24 10.95 -24.00 -3.66
C GLN A 24 10.11 -24.04 -4.94
N ARG A 25 10.71 -23.75 -6.11
CA ARG A 25 10.02 -23.86 -7.40
C ARG A 25 9.59 -25.30 -7.69
N LEU A 26 10.46 -26.27 -7.43
CA LEU A 26 10.15 -27.70 -7.59
C LEU A 26 9.05 -28.16 -6.64
N LEU A 27 9.06 -27.70 -5.39
CA LEU A 27 7.97 -27.96 -4.45
C LEU A 27 6.64 -27.42 -4.95
N ARG A 28 6.61 -26.18 -5.45
CA ARG A 28 5.41 -25.56 -6.01
C ARG A 28 4.82 -26.38 -7.16
N VAL A 29 5.67 -26.89 -8.05
CA VAL A 29 5.25 -27.78 -9.16
C VAL A 29 4.63 -29.10 -8.64
N LEU A 30 5.13 -29.63 -7.50
CA LEU A 30 4.56 -30.82 -6.87
C LEU A 30 3.23 -30.53 -6.15
N ASP A 31 3.06 -29.32 -5.59
CA ASP A 31 1.85 -28.90 -4.88
C ASP A 31 0.71 -28.49 -5.82
N GLU A 32 1.02 -27.95 -7.00
CA GLU A 32 0.02 -27.50 -7.99
C GLU A 32 -0.57 -28.65 -8.83
N ARG A 33 -0.08 -29.89 -8.66
CA ARG A 33 -0.62 -31.06 -9.34
C ARG A 33 -1.95 -31.49 -8.70
N GLY A 34 -3.01 -31.57 -9.51
CA GLY A 34 -4.33 -32.09 -9.11
C GLY A 34 -4.43 -33.63 -9.05
N VAL A 35 -3.32 -34.34 -8.86
CA VAL A 35 -3.25 -35.82 -8.81
C VAL A 35 -2.39 -36.24 -7.63
N ASP A 36 -2.73 -37.36 -6.98
CA ASP A 36 -1.97 -37.92 -5.86
C ASP A 36 -0.52 -38.22 -6.23
N LEU A 37 0.40 -37.87 -5.32
CA LEU A 37 1.84 -38.10 -5.50
C LEU A 37 2.18 -39.57 -5.34
N SER A 38 3.09 -40.07 -6.17
CA SER A 38 3.70 -41.39 -5.96
C SER A 38 4.56 -41.42 -4.68
N LEU A 39 4.94 -42.62 -4.23
CA LEU A 39 5.78 -42.80 -3.04
C LEU A 39 7.14 -42.10 -3.18
N GLY A 40 7.78 -42.20 -4.35
CA GLY A 40 9.05 -41.52 -4.64
C GLY A 40 8.91 -40.00 -4.74
N GLU A 41 7.80 -39.49 -5.28
CA GLU A 41 7.53 -38.04 -5.30
C GLU A 41 7.23 -37.49 -3.90
N SER A 42 6.57 -38.27 -3.04
CA SER A 42 6.32 -37.92 -1.65
C SER A 42 7.62 -37.84 -0.85
N GLU A 43 8.55 -38.78 -1.08
CA GLU A 43 9.88 -38.78 -0.47
C GLU A 43 10.74 -37.62 -0.96
N LEU A 44 10.74 -37.34 -2.27
CA LEU A 44 11.39 -36.15 -2.85
C LEU A 44 10.83 -34.85 -2.24
N LYS A 45 9.51 -34.73 -2.12
CA LYS A 45 8.85 -33.58 -1.50
C LYS A 45 9.30 -33.37 -0.05
N LYS A 46 9.41 -34.45 0.72
CA LYS A 46 9.92 -34.39 2.09
C LYS A 46 11.37 -33.91 2.11
N ASN A 47 12.25 -34.50 1.29
CA ASN A 47 13.67 -34.15 1.27
C ASN A 47 13.90 -32.69 0.81
N LEU A 48 13.14 -32.21 -0.18
CA LEU A 48 13.18 -30.79 -0.60
C LEU A 48 12.78 -29.84 0.54
N LYS A 49 11.73 -30.18 1.30
CA LYS A 49 11.32 -29.39 2.48
C LYS A 49 12.40 -29.38 3.55
N ASP A 50 12.97 -30.54 3.86
CA ASP A 50 14.01 -30.68 4.87
C ASP A 50 15.26 -29.85 4.52
N GLU A 51 15.71 -29.87 3.26
CA GLU A 51 16.84 -29.06 2.80
C GLU A 51 16.56 -27.54 2.81
N ILE A 52 15.34 -27.12 2.44
CA ILE A 52 14.96 -25.69 2.54
C ILE A 52 14.95 -25.22 3.99
N VAL A 53 14.45 -26.04 4.93
CA VAL A 53 14.43 -25.69 6.35
C VAL A 53 15.85 -25.57 6.90
N LYS A 54 16.74 -26.53 6.59
CA LYS A 54 18.16 -26.45 7.01
C LYS A 54 18.85 -25.21 6.47
N TRP A 55 18.64 -24.90 5.19
CA TRP A 55 19.22 -23.70 4.59
C TRP A 55 18.72 -22.42 5.27
N LYS A 56 17.41 -22.31 5.54
CA LYS A 56 16.84 -21.15 6.25
C LYS A 56 17.48 -20.93 7.61
N VAL A 57 17.59 -21.98 8.43
CA VAL A 57 18.21 -21.91 9.76
C VAL A 57 19.67 -21.42 9.66
N ALA A 58 20.46 -22.02 8.76
CA ALA A 58 21.86 -21.61 8.57
C ALA A 58 22.01 -20.18 8.04
N GLU A 59 21.07 -19.72 7.21
CA GLU A 59 21.05 -18.37 6.67
C GLU A 59 20.64 -17.34 7.72
N ASP A 60 19.65 -17.63 8.56
CA ASP A 60 19.25 -16.78 9.68
C ASP A 60 20.41 -16.64 10.69
N GLU A 61 21.11 -17.74 10.99
CA GLU A 61 22.34 -17.76 11.79
C GLU A 61 23.53 -17.01 11.15
N ARG A 62 23.57 -16.90 9.82
CA ARG A 62 24.60 -16.11 9.13
C ARG A 62 24.25 -14.63 9.20
N LEU A 63 23.04 -14.25 8.79
CA LEU A 63 22.54 -12.88 8.78
C LEU A 63 22.60 -12.25 10.17
N ALA A 64 22.36 -13.03 11.20
CA ALA A 64 22.68 -12.74 12.60
C ALA A 64 23.93 -11.90 12.84
N THR A 65 25.03 -12.44 12.35
CA THR A 65 26.38 -12.04 12.72
C THR A 65 26.92 -10.99 11.76
N GLU A 66 26.27 -10.81 10.61
CA GLU A 66 26.63 -9.77 9.66
C GLU A 66 26.18 -8.39 10.16
N SER A 67 27.12 -7.44 10.13
CA SER A 67 26.83 -6.05 10.41
C SER A 67 26.02 -5.43 9.27
N VAL A 68 25.13 -4.50 9.64
CA VAL A 68 24.41 -3.68 8.67
C VAL A 68 25.38 -2.68 8.04
N SER A 69 25.22 -2.40 6.75
CA SER A 69 25.99 -1.39 6.02
C SER A 69 25.29 -0.03 6.10
N ASP A 70 25.97 0.95 6.68
CA ASP A 70 25.50 2.34 6.73
C ASP A 70 25.19 2.88 5.33
N THR A 71 26.03 2.55 4.35
CA THR A 71 25.84 2.95 2.94
C THR A 71 24.50 2.44 2.37
N ARG A 72 24.09 1.22 2.75
CA ARG A 72 22.83 0.63 2.28
C ARG A 72 21.63 1.24 3.00
N ILE A 73 21.75 1.53 4.29
CA ILE A 73 20.73 2.28 5.04
C ILE A 73 20.54 3.68 4.44
N ASP A 74 21.63 4.37 4.12
CA ASP A 74 21.58 5.71 3.52
C ASP A 74 20.97 5.69 2.11
N SER A 75 21.26 4.64 1.33
CA SER A 75 20.64 4.44 0.01
C SER A 75 19.11 4.23 0.13
N LEU A 76 18.67 3.45 1.12
CA LEU A 76 17.25 3.27 1.44
C LEU A 76 16.60 4.59 1.85
N ARG A 77 17.23 5.33 2.77
CA ARG A 77 16.74 6.63 3.26
C ARG A 77 16.61 7.64 2.13
N THR A 78 17.59 7.67 1.23
CA THR A 78 17.58 8.56 0.05
C THR A 78 16.46 8.19 -0.91
N GLY A 79 16.31 6.90 -1.25
CA GLY A 79 15.22 6.44 -2.13
C GLY A 79 13.82 6.72 -1.58
N LEU A 80 13.64 6.61 -0.25
CA LEU A 80 12.40 7.02 0.45
C LEU A 80 12.14 8.52 0.30
N HIS A 81 13.13 9.33 0.68
CA HIS A 81 13.03 10.78 0.65
C HIS A 81 12.73 11.31 -0.76
N GLU A 82 13.49 10.86 -1.76
CA GLU A 82 13.29 11.27 -3.15
C GLU A 82 11.90 10.90 -3.68
N ALA A 83 11.38 9.73 -3.32
CA ALA A 83 10.07 9.26 -3.77
C ALA A 83 8.91 10.04 -3.13
N LEU A 84 9.04 10.42 -1.86
CA LEU A 84 7.98 11.13 -1.13
C LEU A 84 7.98 12.63 -1.41
N ASP A 85 9.17 13.25 -1.58
CA ASP A 85 9.28 14.69 -1.79
C ASP A 85 9.01 15.11 -3.25
N ASN A 86 9.35 14.25 -4.22
CA ASN A 86 9.11 14.56 -5.64
C ASN A 86 7.77 14.00 -6.17
N GLY A 87 7.05 13.23 -5.35
CA GLY A 87 5.73 12.70 -5.70
C GLY A 87 4.65 13.79 -5.66
N GLN A 88 3.66 13.70 -6.56
CA GLN A 88 2.42 14.46 -6.41
C GLN A 88 1.47 13.66 -5.53
N ARG A 89 1.41 13.96 -4.22
CA ARG A 89 0.55 13.21 -3.29
C ARG A 89 -0.81 13.88 -3.14
N LEU A 90 -1.82 13.08 -2.83
CA LEU A 90 -3.16 13.59 -2.57
C LEU A 90 -3.22 14.39 -1.26
N ALA A 91 -2.51 13.96 -0.22
CA ALA A 91 -2.41 14.68 1.06
C ALA A 91 -1.79 16.07 0.91
N ASP A 92 -0.98 16.34 -0.12
CA ASP A 92 -0.46 17.68 -0.37
C ASP A 92 -1.57 18.68 -0.75
N LYS A 93 -2.77 18.18 -1.07
CA LYS A 93 -3.95 19.01 -1.29
C LYS A 93 -4.81 19.17 -0.05
N VAL A 94 -4.57 18.39 1.00
CA VAL A 94 -5.31 18.47 2.26
C VAL A 94 -4.56 19.41 3.21
N PRO A 95 -5.22 20.42 3.81
CA PRO A 95 -4.63 21.28 4.82
C PRO A 95 -4.02 20.46 5.96
N CYS A 96 -2.81 20.82 6.37
CA CYS A 96 -2.10 20.21 7.47
C CYS A 96 -2.13 21.14 8.70
N VAL A 97 -2.33 20.57 9.88
CA VAL A 97 -2.24 21.26 11.18
C VAL A 97 -1.25 20.54 12.09
N ASP A 98 -0.69 21.28 13.04
CA ASP A 98 0.32 20.77 13.97
C ASP A 98 -0.28 19.89 15.07
N ASP A 99 -1.51 20.19 15.50
CA ASP A 99 -2.19 19.52 16.62
C ASP A 99 -3.49 18.83 16.21
N ILE A 100 -3.81 17.74 16.91
CA ILE A 100 -4.98 16.91 16.63
C ILE A 100 -6.02 17.15 17.71
N PRO A 101 -7.26 17.48 17.34
CA PRO A 101 -8.33 17.62 18.32
C PRO A 101 -8.61 16.31 19.08
N GLU A 102 -8.91 16.40 20.38
CA GLU A 102 -9.15 15.22 21.25
C GLU A 102 -10.22 14.27 20.71
N HIS A 103 -11.26 14.79 20.06
CA HIS A 103 -12.35 13.99 19.50
C HIS A 103 -11.95 13.23 18.22
N VAL A 104 -10.87 13.66 17.55
CA VAL A 104 -10.30 13.01 16.37
C VAL A 104 -9.28 11.94 16.80
N ASP A 105 -8.50 12.20 17.85
CA ASP A 105 -7.45 11.28 18.35
C ASP A 105 -8.02 9.97 18.94
N VAL A 106 -9.33 9.89 19.20
CA VAL A 106 -10.02 8.65 19.56
C VAL A 106 -10.13 7.68 18.37
N SER A 107 -9.97 8.20 17.14
CA SER A 107 -9.82 7.39 15.93
C SER A 107 -8.34 7.05 15.73
N ARG A 108 -8.06 5.75 15.56
CA ARG A 108 -6.68 5.24 15.49
C ARG A 108 -5.91 5.92 14.33
N PRO A 109 -4.64 6.31 14.52
CA PRO A 109 -3.80 6.79 13.42
C PRO A 109 -3.83 5.80 12.25
N ILE A 110 -3.85 6.32 11.03
CA ILE A 110 -4.20 5.54 9.83
C ILE A 110 -3.13 4.47 9.56
N LEU A 111 -1.85 4.84 9.68
CA LEU A 111 -0.72 4.10 9.14
C LEU A 111 0.49 4.20 10.06
N GLY A 112 0.33 3.73 11.30
CA GLY A 112 1.47 3.09 11.99
C GLY A 112 1.88 1.81 11.22
N MET A 113 2.14 1.92 9.91
CA MET A 113 2.66 0.87 9.06
C MET A 113 4.09 0.65 9.47
N ASN A 114 4.25 -0.04 10.58
CA ASN A 114 5.50 -0.62 11.03
C ASN A 114 5.91 -1.68 10.02
N LEU A 115 6.43 -1.23 8.88
CA LEU A 115 6.90 -2.12 7.84
C LEU A 115 8.24 -2.66 8.31
N ARG A 116 8.26 -3.94 8.71
CA ARG A 116 9.47 -4.63 9.09
C ARG A 116 10.21 -5.06 7.83
N ILE A 117 11.36 -4.43 7.56
CA ILE A 117 12.21 -4.81 6.45
C ILE A 117 13.17 -5.92 6.90
N PRO A 118 13.35 -6.99 6.11
CA PRO A 118 14.36 -8.01 6.36
C PRO A 118 15.82 -7.48 6.32
N LYS A 119 16.66 -7.94 7.25
CA LYS A 119 18.10 -7.59 7.38
C LYS A 119 18.92 -7.73 6.10
N HIS A 120 18.61 -8.73 5.26
CA HIS A 120 19.40 -9.05 4.08
C HIS A 120 19.44 -7.91 3.04
N TYR A 121 18.48 -6.99 3.06
CA TYR A 121 18.51 -5.79 2.20
C TYR A 121 19.64 -4.83 2.55
N LEU A 122 20.29 -4.98 3.70
CA LEU A 122 21.17 -3.97 4.27
C LEU A 122 22.58 -4.49 4.57
N VAL A 123 22.87 -5.75 4.25
CA VAL A 123 24.22 -6.33 4.33
C VAL A 123 24.89 -6.31 2.95
N GLU A 124 26.23 -6.25 2.90
CA GLU A 124 26.96 -6.00 1.64
C GLU A 124 27.11 -7.22 0.72
N LYS A 125 27.06 -8.45 1.25
CA LYS A 125 27.44 -9.66 0.51
C LYS A 125 26.33 -10.20 -0.41
N ILE A 126 26.66 -10.33 -1.71
CA ILE A 126 26.22 -11.23 -2.83
C ILE A 126 24.72 -11.55 -3.01
N PHE A 127 23.81 -11.18 -2.12
CA PHE A 127 22.35 -11.31 -2.31
C PHE A 127 21.80 -10.35 -3.40
N ASN A 128 22.67 -9.51 -3.98
CA ASN A 128 22.34 -8.25 -4.63
C ASN A 128 22.10 -8.27 -6.14
N GLN A 129 22.16 -9.42 -6.82
CA GLN A 129 22.06 -9.39 -8.28
C GLN A 129 20.62 -9.48 -8.83
N THR A 130 19.63 -9.86 -8.02
CA THR A 130 18.27 -10.06 -8.55
C THR A 130 17.20 -9.14 -7.95
N TYR A 131 17.33 -8.65 -6.70
CA TYR A 131 16.26 -7.87 -6.03
C TYR A 131 16.67 -6.85 -4.96
N ALA A 132 17.96 -6.55 -4.74
CA ALA A 132 18.40 -5.84 -3.53
C ALA A 132 19.14 -4.52 -3.79
N ASP A 133 18.53 -3.63 -4.57
CA ASP A 133 18.83 -2.19 -4.49
C ASP A 133 18.05 -1.58 -3.30
N PRO A 134 18.73 -1.12 -2.21
CA PRO A 134 18.06 -0.48 -1.10
C PRO A 134 17.27 0.77 -1.52
N ALA A 135 17.69 1.46 -2.58
CA ALA A 135 16.94 2.62 -3.08
C ALA A 135 15.61 2.19 -3.73
N GLU A 136 15.58 1.06 -4.44
CA GLU A 136 14.35 0.48 -5.00
C GLU A 136 13.38 0.03 -3.91
N LEU A 137 13.92 -0.57 -2.84
CA LEU A 137 13.14 -0.86 -1.65
C LEU A 137 12.54 0.42 -1.08
N GLY A 138 13.31 1.50 -0.94
CA GLY A 138 12.82 2.79 -0.46
C GLY A 138 11.66 3.34 -1.30
N ARG A 139 11.78 3.28 -2.63
CA ARG A 139 10.70 3.67 -3.56
C ARG A 139 9.44 2.82 -3.39
N THR A 140 9.59 1.51 -3.16
CA THR A 140 8.46 0.58 -2.95
C THR A 140 7.71 0.88 -1.66
N ILE A 141 8.46 1.21 -0.60
CA ILE A 141 7.89 1.60 0.69
C ILE A 141 7.13 2.92 0.55
N ALA A 142 7.73 3.92 -0.08
CA ALA A 142 7.10 5.21 -0.34
C ALA A 142 5.77 5.09 -1.11
N ARG A 143 5.72 4.20 -2.12
CA ARG A 143 4.48 3.89 -2.84
C ARG A 143 3.41 3.31 -1.91
N SER A 144 3.79 2.38 -1.03
CA SER A 144 2.84 1.76 -0.09
C SER A 144 2.22 2.79 0.87
N PHE A 145 3.01 3.76 1.35
CA PHE A 145 2.49 4.88 2.15
C PHE A 145 1.53 5.77 1.33
N THR A 146 1.91 6.11 0.10
CA THR A 146 1.08 6.93 -0.81
C THR A 146 -0.26 6.25 -1.09
N ASP A 147 -0.26 4.95 -1.42
CA ASP A 147 -1.48 4.20 -1.67
C ASP A 147 -2.37 4.12 -0.43
N GLY A 148 -1.78 3.94 0.76
CA GLY A 148 -2.51 3.92 2.03
C GLY A 148 -3.16 5.26 2.36
N GLU A 149 -2.44 6.36 2.12
CA GLU A 149 -2.93 7.72 2.28
C GLU A 149 -4.11 8.00 1.34
N GLU A 150 -3.97 7.70 0.05
CA GLU A 150 -5.01 7.91 -0.96
C GLU A 150 -6.30 7.17 -0.59
N ARG A 151 -6.19 5.89 -0.21
CA ARG A 151 -7.35 5.09 0.22
C ARG A 151 -8.06 5.73 1.40
N LYS A 152 -7.32 6.19 2.42
CA LYS A 152 -7.95 6.77 3.59
C LYS A 152 -8.63 8.11 3.30
N ILE A 153 -8.01 8.94 2.47
CA ILE A 153 -8.62 10.20 2.04
C ILE A 153 -9.94 9.90 1.32
N VAL A 154 -9.93 8.94 0.38
CA VAL A 154 -11.15 8.51 -0.33
C VAL A 154 -12.20 7.95 0.62
N GLU A 155 -11.85 7.05 1.53
CA GLU A 155 -12.77 6.51 2.54
C GLU A 155 -13.40 7.60 3.40
N THR A 156 -12.62 8.60 3.79
CA THR A 156 -13.11 9.72 4.60
C THR A 156 -14.05 10.59 3.78
N LEU A 157 -13.74 10.89 2.52
CA LEU A 157 -14.63 11.61 1.61
C LEU A 157 -15.95 10.85 1.36
N HIS A 158 -15.90 9.53 1.25
CA HIS A 158 -17.10 8.69 1.13
C HIS A 158 -18.01 8.79 2.36
N SER A 159 -17.43 8.94 3.55
CA SER A 159 -18.21 9.08 4.78
C SER A 159 -18.93 10.42 4.91
N LEU A 160 -18.49 11.44 4.16
CA LEU A 160 -18.96 12.82 4.28
C LEU A 160 -20.18 13.14 3.40
N GLU A 161 -20.32 12.45 2.27
CA GLU A 161 -21.46 12.60 1.37
C GLU A 161 -21.99 11.22 0.99
N ALA A 162 -23.21 10.93 1.44
CA ALA A 162 -23.88 9.67 1.16
C ALA A 162 -24.58 9.67 -0.20
N THR A 163 -24.87 10.85 -0.77
CA THR A 163 -25.62 10.96 -2.01
C THR A 163 -24.67 10.99 -3.20
N SER A 164 -24.68 9.93 -4.01
CA SER A 164 -23.97 9.94 -5.28
C SER A 164 -24.85 10.45 -6.43
N LEU A 165 -24.29 11.36 -7.22
CA LEU A 165 -24.82 11.80 -8.51
C LEU A 165 -24.48 10.78 -9.60
N GLU A 166 -25.17 10.87 -10.74
CA GLU A 166 -24.86 10.05 -11.92
C GLU A 166 -23.41 10.27 -12.38
N PRO A 167 -22.61 9.19 -12.53
CA PRO A 167 -21.23 9.28 -13.00
C PRO A 167 -21.19 9.60 -14.51
N SER A 168 -21.30 10.88 -14.86
CA SER A 168 -21.18 11.33 -16.26
C SER A 168 -20.31 12.58 -16.38
N VAL A 169 -19.59 12.69 -17.51
CA VAL A 169 -18.82 13.88 -17.91
C VAL A 169 -19.67 15.15 -17.77
N ARG A 170 -20.93 15.08 -18.22
CA ARG A 170 -21.86 16.22 -18.17
C ARG A 170 -22.14 16.64 -16.72
N ALA A 171 -22.48 15.71 -15.84
CA ALA A 171 -22.78 16.01 -14.44
C ALA A 171 -21.57 16.62 -13.73
N ILE A 172 -20.38 16.07 -13.95
CA ILE A 172 -19.13 16.60 -13.38
C ILE A 172 -18.88 18.02 -13.89
N ARG A 173 -19.00 18.24 -15.20
CA ARG A 173 -18.82 19.55 -15.82
C ARG A 173 -19.80 20.58 -15.25
N GLU A 174 -21.08 20.24 -15.15
CA GLU A 174 -22.13 21.12 -14.61
C GLU A 174 -21.82 21.54 -13.18
N GLN A 175 -21.32 20.62 -12.34
CA GLN A 175 -20.89 20.98 -10.99
C GLN A 175 -19.67 21.92 -11.00
N ILE A 176 -18.66 21.66 -11.84
CA ILE A 176 -17.50 22.56 -11.94
C ILE A 176 -17.92 23.95 -12.45
N ASP A 177 -18.83 24.01 -13.43
CA ASP A 177 -19.38 25.28 -13.94
C ASP A 177 -20.13 26.04 -12.85
N ALA A 178 -20.94 25.35 -12.05
CA ALA A 178 -21.69 25.95 -10.95
C ALA A 178 -20.80 26.56 -9.86
N LEU A 179 -19.56 26.06 -9.70
CA LEU A 179 -18.58 26.63 -8.78
C LEU A 179 -18.01 27.98 -9.25
N GLY A 180 -18.06 28.27 -10.56
CA GLY A 180 -17.56 29.53 -11.13
C GLY A 180 -16.13 29.84 -10.70
N ASP A 181 -15.92 31.05 -10.17
CA ASP A 181 -14.61 31.53 -9.73
C ASP A 181 -14.02 30.74 -8.56
N GLN A 182 -14.83 29.96 -7.82
CA GLN A 182 -14.36 29.16 -6.69
C GLN A 182 -13.75 27.82 -7.10
N ALA A 183 -13.90 27.41 -8.37
CA ALA A 183 -13.44 26.11 -8.87
C ALA A 183 -11.96 25.82 -8.57
N ALA A 184 -11.10 26.85 -8.56
CA ALA A 184 -9.66 26.71 -8.29
C ALA A 184 -9.31 26.16 -6.89
N HIS A 185 -10.28 26.15 -5.96
CA HIS A 185 -10.13 25.58 -4.63
C HIS A 185 -10.53 24.10 -4.55
N TYR A 186 -11.15 23.58 -5.60
CA TYR A 186 -11.65 22.21 -5.61
C TYR A 186 -10.64 21.26 -6.22
N VAL A 187 -10.64 20.04 -5.70
CA VAL A 187 -9.88 18.91 -6.21
C VAL A 187 -10.88 17.89 -6.77
N LEU A 188 -10.68 17.52 -8.03
CA LEU A 188 -11.40 16.42 -8.67
C LEU A 188 -10.51 15.18 -8.64
N LEU A 189 -10.98 14.14 -7.96
CA LEU A 189 -10.40 12.81 -7.96
C LEU A 189 -11.11 11.92 -8.97
N THR A 190 -10.33 11.20 -9.76
CA THR A 190 -10.83 10.20 -10.71
C THR A 190 -9.99 8.93 -10.65
N PRO A 191 -10.52 7.76 -11.04
CA PRO A 191 -9.72 6.56 -11.27
C PRO A 191 -8.62 6.83 -12.30
N TYR A 192 -7.55 6.04 -12.25
CA TYR A 192 -6.52 6.06 -13.30
C TYR A 192 -7.13 5.88 -14.68
N ARG A 193 -6.68 6.71 -15.64
CA ARG A 193 -7.23 6.80 -16.99
C ARG A 193 -8.67 7.34 -17.06
N GLY A 194 -9.16 7.95 -15.98
CA GLY A 194 -10.48 8.56 -15.88
C GLY A 194 -11.61 7.53 -15.77
N LEU A 195 -12.84 8.03 -15.73
CA LEU A 195 -14.04 7.20 -15.81
C LEU A 195 -14.10 6.57 -17.21
N MET A 196 -13.71 5.31 -17.32
CA MET A 196 -13.71 4.52 -18.56
C MET A 196 -15.14 4.12 -18.93
N ASP A 197 -15.96 5.10 -19.28
CA ASP A 197 -17.07 4.99 -20.22
C ASP A 197 -17.61 6.41 -20.42
N VAL A 198 -18.31 6.64 -21.53
CA VAL A 198 -19.03 7.88 -21.90
C VAL A 198 -18.23 8.86 -22.78
N ASP A 199 -18.71 9.03 -24.02
CA ASP A 199 -18.36 10.10 -24.94
C ASP A 199 -18.33 11.47 -24.23
N GLY A 200 -17.22 12.20 -24.35
CA GLY A 200 -17.14 13.61 -23.90
C GLY A 200 -15.98 13.94 -22.97
N TRP A 201 -15.28 12.98 -22.37
CA TRP A 201 -14.11 13.24 -21.51
C TRP A 201 -12.98 13.97 -22.26
N TYR A 202 -12.86 13.76 -23.57
CA TYR A 202 -11.90 14.46 -24.43
C TYR A 202 -12.48 15.68 -25.16
N SER A 203 -13.71 16.09 -24.83
CA SER A 203 -14.30 17.30 -25.43
C SER A 203 -13.57 18.56 -25.00
N ALA A 204 -13.52 19.57 -25.87
CA ALA A 204 -12.92 20.87 -25.56
C ALA A 204 -13.62 21.55 -24.38
N GLU A 205 -14.94 21.41 -24.28
CA GLU A 205 -15.74 21.98 -23.19
C GLU A 205 -15.35 21.36 -21.84
N PHE A 206 -15.23 20.03 -21.77
CA PHE A 206 -14.81 19.37 -20.54
C PHE A 206 -13.36 19.67 -20.18
N SER A 207 -12.47 19.70 -21.17
CA SER A 207 -11.07 20.11 -20.96
C SER A 207 -10.97 21.53 -20.38
N GLY A 208 -11.80 22.46 -20.85
CA GLY A 208 -11.90 23.81 -20.31
C GLY A 208 -12.42 23.84 -18.87
N ALA A 209 -13.38 22.97 -18.53
CA ALA A 209 -13.87 22.85 -17.16
C ALA A 209 -12.80 22.25 -16.22
N LEU A 210 -12.14 21.16 -16.64
CA LEU A 210 -11.06 20.51 -15.88
C LEU A 210 -9.93 21.48 -15.56
N ALA A 211 -9.57 22.38 -16.48
CA ALA A 211 -8.51 23.36 -16.26
C ALA A 211 -8.80 24.35 -15.11
N ARG A 212 -10.05 24.44 -14.63
CA ARG A 212 -10.43 25.32 -13.50
C ARG A 212 -10.30 24.66 -12.14
N VAL A 213 -10.16 23.34 -12.07
CA VAL A 213 -10.01 22.58 -10.81
C VAL A 213 -8.64 21.91 -10.76
N VAL A 214 -8.24 21.44 -9.59
CA VAL A 214 -7.07 20.55 -9.48
C VAL A 214 -7.52 19.13 -9.80
N HIS A 215 -7.05 18.55 -10.90
CA HIS A 215 -7.37 17.17 -11.27
C HIS A 215 -6.25 16.21 -10.83
N ILE A 216 -6.62 15.15 -10.12
CA ILE A 216 -5.71 14.09 -9.66
C ILE A 216 -6.33 12.73 -10.01
N GLU A 217 -5.52 11.87 -10.63
CA GLU A 217 -5.87 10.46 -10.82
C GLU A 217 -5.36 9.63 -9.64
N THR A 218 -6.16 8.66 -9.18
CA THR A 218 -5.82 7.79 -8.06
C THR A 218 -6.28 6.35 -8.32
N SER A 219 -5.55 5.37 -7.81
CA SER A 219 -5.98 3.96 -7.79
C SER A 219 -6.97 3.64 -6.68
N ALA A 220 -7.21 4.57 -5.76
CA ALA A 220 -8.14 4.36 -4.64
C ALA A 220 -9.62 4.45 -5.05
N LEU A 221 -9.91 4.90 -6.27
CA LEU A 221 -11.26 4.95 -6.84
C LEU A 221 -11.43 3.89 -7.92
N ASP A 222 -12.62 3.29 -7.98
CA ASP A 222 -13.04 2.38 -9.04
C ASP A 222 -14.42 2.79 -9.57
N GLY A 223 -14.47 3.29 -10.81
CA GLY A 223 -15.73 3.65 -11.47
C GLY A 223 -16.50 4.85 -10.90
N GLU A 224 -15.87 5.66 -10.03
CA GLU A 224 -16.49 6.86 -9.44
C GLU A 224 -15.55 8.07 -9.45
N ALA A 225 -16.07 9.29 -9.28
CA ALA A 225 -15.30 10.51 -9.15
C ALA A 225 -15.76 11.30 -7.92
N ILE A 226 -14.83 12.05 -7.32
CA ILE A 226 -15.11 12.88 -6.14
C ILE A 226 -14.58 14.28 -6.38
N LEU A 227 -15.44 15.28 -6.28
CA LEU A 227 -15.05 16.69 -6.29
C LEU A 227 -15.20 17.25 -4.88
N PHE A 228 -14.13 17.75 -4.27
CA PHE A 228 -14.18 18.29 -2.91
C PHE A 228 -13.47 19.64 -2.77
N ASP A 229 -13.96 20.50 -1.86
CA ASP A 229 -13.29 21.76 -1.52
C ASP A 229 -12.10 21.47 -0.61
N ARG A 230 -10.89 21.70 -1.11
CA ARG A 230 -9.67 21.38 -0.38
C ARG A 230 -9.50 22.20 0.90
N ARG A 231 -10.21 23.31 1.07
CA ARG A 231 -10.06 24.20 2.24
C ARG A 231 -10.88 23.73 3.44
N THR A 232 -12.00 23.04 3.19
CA THR A 232 -13.01 22.76 4.22
C THR A 232 -13.45 21.30 4.27
N ALA A 233 -13.19 20.49 3.23
CA ALA A 233 -13.64 19.11 3.21
C ALA A 233 -12.88 18.24 4.22
N LEU A 234 -11.56 18.33 4.22
CA LEU A 234 -10.67 17.52 5.04
C LEU A 234 -9.60 18.38 5.70
N ILE A 235 -9.19 17.96 6.89
CA ILE A 235 -8.01 18.46 7.59
C ILE A 235 -7.16 17.25 7.94
N SER A 236 -5.84 17.42 7.96
CA SER A 236 -4.90 16.36 8.33
C SER A 236 -3.83 16.82 9.32
N CYS A 237 -3.24 15.85 10.01
CA CYS A 237 -2.01 16.02 10.77
C CYS A 237 -1.03 14.93 10.32
N ARG A 238 0.23 15.32 10.07
CA ARG A 238 1.27 14.44 9.56
C ARG A 238 2.57 14.67 10.31
N ARG A 239 3.13 13.63 10.93
CA ARG A 239 4.44 13.70 11.58
C ARG A 239 5.15 12.35 11.59
N PRO A 240 6.48 12.31 11.70
CA PRO A 240 7.20 11.07 11.96
C PRO A 240 6.68 10.40 13.24
N GLU A 241 6.64 9.07 13.26
CA GLU A 241 6.34 8.34 14.49
C GLU A 241 7.44 8.60 15.54
N GLU A 242 7.04 9.04 16.74
CA GLU A 242 7.93 9.33 17.86
C GLU A 242 8.08 8.09 18.74
N LYS A 243 9.15 7.32 18.53
CA LYS A 243 9.49 6.13 19.31
C LYS A 243 11.00 5.97 19.40
N ASP A 244 11.47 5.41 20.51
CA ASP A 244 12.90 5.14 20.74
C ASP A 244 13.51 4.36 19.57
N GLY A 245 14.66 4.84 19.08
CA GLY A 245 15.44 4.22 18.01
C GLY A 245 14.97 4.51 16.58
N LEU A 246 13.85 5.24 16.40
CA LEU A 246 13.46 5.79 15.10
C LEU A 246 14.15 7.14 14.85
N VAL A 247 14.63 7.37 13.63
CA VAL A 247 15.24 8.63 13.19
C VAL A 247 14.46 9.19 12.00
N PRO A 248 14.00 10.45 12.04
CA PRO A 248 13.29 11.08 10.92
C PRO A 248 14.06 10.99 9.60
N VAL A 249 13.34 10.69 8.52
CA VAL A 249 13.87 10.62 7.16
C VAL A 249 13.77 12.01 6.53
N GLY A 250 14.83 12.81 6.67
CA GLY A 250 14.86 14.18 6.14
C GLY A 250 13.74 15.04 6.72
N ASN A 251 13.00 15.73 5.85
CA ASN A 251 11.83 16.54 6.21
C ASN A 251 10.51 15.78 6.00
N THR A 252 10.56 14.47 5.72
CA THR A 252 9.35 13.67 5.54
C THR A 252 8.67 13.40 6.89
N SER A 253 7.40 13.03 6.84
CA SER A 253 6.64 12.53 8.00
C SER A 253 6.93 11.05 8.32
N ILE A 254 8.07 10.50 7.88
CA ILE A 254 8.48 9.12 8.15
C ILE A 254 9.70 9.11 9.07
N ALA A 255 9.69 8.26 10.09
CA ALA A 255 10.90 7.92 10.83
C ALA A 255 11.37 6.50 10.49
N LEU A 256 12.68 6.29 10.45
CA LEU A 256 13.34 5.02 10.14
C LEU A 256 14.22 4.59 11.32
N GLY A 257 13.98 3.41 11.89
CA GLY A 257 14.84 2.84 12.92
C GLY A 257 15.59 1.60 12.44
N VAL A 258 16.68 1.25 13.12
CA VAL A 258 17.44 0.00 12.88
C VAL A 258 17.56 -0.69 14.22
N PHE A 259 16.79 -1.76 14.42
CA PHE A 259 16.72 -2.46 15.70
C PHE A 259 17.38 -3.83 15.60
N TYR A 260 18.23 -4.13 16.58
CA TYR A 260 18.87 -5.43 16.77
C TYR A 260 18.13 -6.25 17.83
N ASP A 261 16.80 -6.32 17.71
CA ASP A 261 15.96 -6.98 18.72
C ASP A 261 15.50 -8.35 18.21
N ALA A 262 15.92 -9.41 18.91
CA ALA A 262 15.19 -10.68 18.96
C ALA A 262 14.68 -10.84 20.40
N PRO A 263 13.40 -11.23 20.61
CA PRO A 263 13.07 -12.65 20.52
C PRO A 263 11.69 -12.94 19.88
N ASP A 264 11.68 -13.83 18.89
CA ASP A 264 10.79 -14.99 18.81
C ASP A 264 11.59 -16.08 18.07
N ALA A 265 11.40 -17.35 18.47
CA ALA A 265 12.08 -18.63 18.14
C ALA A 265 13.13 -18.82 17.02
N ASP A 266 13.31 -17.92 16.04
CA ASP A 266 14.02 -18.14 14.77
C ASP A 266 15.23 -17.18 14.52
N GLY A 267 15.89 -16.67 15.57
CA GLY A 267 17.20 -16.02 15.44
C GLY A 267 17.23 -14.49 15.21
N PRO A 268 18.43 -13.91 15.01
CA PRO A 268 18.71 -12.47 15.05
C PRO A 268 18.32 -11.69 13.79
N GLN A 269 17.52 -10.66 14.01
CA GLN A 269 16.89 -9.84 12.97
C GLN A 269 17.38 -8.40 13.05
N VAL A 270 17.53 -7.76 11.89
CA VAL A 270 17.52 -6.30 11.78
C VAL A 270 16.14 -5.95 11.33
N ARG A 271 15.40 -5.28 12.21
CA ARG A 271 14.09 -4.73 11.90
C ARG A 271 14.32 -3.26 11.57
N ILE A 272 14.13 -2.90 10.29
CA ILE A 272 13.84 -1.50 9.99
C ILE A 272 12.37 -1.30 10.25
N GLU A 273 12.03 -0.34 11.11
CA GLU A 273 10.66 0.15 11.26
C GLU A 273 10.58 1.50 10.55
N THR A 274 9.61 1.66 9.65
CA THR A 274 9.19 2.96 9.14
C THR A 274 7.90 3.37 9.82
N GLY A 275 7.81 4.58 10.37
CA GLY A 275 6.59 5.04 11.05
C GLY A 275 6.15 6.40 10.54
N GLU A 276 4.93 6.49 10.00
CA GLU A 276 4.26 7.75 9.65
C GLU A 276 3.01 7.90 10.52
N TYR A 277 2.95 8.96 11.30
CA TYR A 277 1.72 9.35 11.96
C TYR A 277 0.92 10.20 10.97
N PHE A 278 -0.16 9.63 10.42
CA PHE A 278 -1.10 10.33 9.55
C PHE A 278 -2.51 10.22 10.12
N VAL A 279 -3.19 11.35 10.27
CA VAL A 279 -4.61 11.43 10.67
C VAL A 279 -5.31 12.39 9.73
N VAL A 280 -6.50 12.02 9.25
CA VAL A 280 -7.36 12.84 8.40
C VAL A 280 -8.79 12.80 8.95
N TRP A 281 -9.46 13.94 8.97
CA TRP A 281 -10.81 14.07 9.50
C TRP A 281 -11.62 15.11 8.73
N PRO A 282 -12.96 15.07 8.83
CA PRO A 282 -13.84 16.11 8.31
C PRO A 282 -13.43 17.51 8.76
N GLY A 283 -13.29 18.43 7.81
CA GLY A 283 -13.21 19.86 8.13
C GLY A 283 -14.59 20.45 8.43
N ASP A 284 -14.61 21.75 8.73
CA ASP A 284 -15.85 22.46 9.03
C ASP A 284 -16.71 22.65 7.78
N ALA A 285 -17.97 22.19 7.82
CA ALA A 285 -18.92 22.27 6.71
C ALA A 285 -18.33 21.70 5.39
N PRO A 286 -18.02 20.39 5.37
CA PRO A 286 -17.35 19.76 4.24
C PRO A 286 -18.21 19.87 2.99
N ARG A 287 -17.60 20.23 1.86
CA ARG A 287 -18.25 20.27 0.55
C ARG A 287 -17.65 19.18 -0.32
N VAL A 288 -18.44 18.13 -0.54
CA VAL A 288 -18.05 16.96 -1.31
C VAL A 288 -19.18 16.63 -2.27
N PHE A 289 -18.83 16.40 -3.54
CA PHE A 289 -19.76 15.92 -4.56
C PHE A 289 -19.21 14.59 -5.07
N ARG A 290 -20.04 13.54 -4.97
CA ARG A 290 -19.70 12.20 -5.46
C ARG A 290 -20.45 11.90 -6.74
N PHE A 291 -19.77 11.26 -7.68
CA PHE A 291 -20.31 10.85 -8.97
C PHE A 291 -20.04 9.37 -9.14
N GLY A 292 -21.07 8.53 -9.12
CA GLY A 292 -20.91 7.08 -8.97
C GLY A 292 -22.26 6.40 -8.75
N VAL A 293 -22.29 5.08 -8.88
CA VAL A 293 -23.53 4.33 -8.63
C VAL A 293 -23.65 4.10 -7.12
N ASN A 294 -24.68 4.63 -6.47
CA ASN A 294 -24.97 4.28 -5.09
C ASN A 294 -25.20 2.76 -5.01
N SER A 295 -24.34 2.01 -4.32
CA SER A 295 -24.73 0.72 -3.77
C SER A 295 -25.68 1.01 -2.62
N VAL A 296 -26.95 1.21 -2.94
CA VAL A 296 -28.00 1.18 -1.93
C VAL A 296 -27.98 -0.23 -1.37
N ALA A 297 -27.49 -0.39 -0.14
CA ALA A 297 -27.71 -1.59 0.62
C ALA A 297 -29.23 -1.85 0.63
N ASP A 298 -29.64 -2.96 0.01
CA ASP A 298 -31.02 -3.43 -0.01
C ASP A 298 -31.39 -3.95 1.39
N GLY A 299 -31.53 -3.00 2.33
CA GLY A 299 -32.01 -3.20 3.69
C GLY A 299 -33.53 -3.10 3.69
N GLY A 300 -34.19 -4.22 3.48
CA GLY A 300 -35.64 -4.31 3.27
C GLY A 300 -36.52 -3.93 4.46
N ILE A 301 -37.77 -3.61 4.14
CA ILE A 301 -38.98 -3.66 4.99
C ILE A 301 -40.15 -3.94 4.01
N GLY A 302 -40.83 -5.09 4.00
CA GLY A 302 -41.67 -5.61 5.07
C GLY A 302 -43.11 -5.11 4.92
N LYS A 303 -44.02 -5.93 4.35
CA LYS A 303 -45.46 -5.87 4.67
C LYS A 303 -46.07 -7.28 4.75
N GLU A 304 -46.16 -7.71 5.99
CA GLU A 304 -47.18 -8.53 6.66
C GLU A 304 -48.37 -9.05 5.82
N GLY A 305 -48.59 -10.36 5.93
CA GLY A 305 -49.77 -10.90 6.62
C GLY A 305 -51.12 -10.86 5.89
N LYS A 306 -51.54 -12.03 5.41
CA LYS A 306 -52.93 -12.47 5.58
C LYS A 306 -53.01 -13.99 5.72
N ALA A 307 -53.41 -14.43 6.90
CA ALA A 307 -53.97 -15.75 7.13
C ALA A 307 -55.51 -15.66 7.13
N ILE A 308 -56.13 -16.86 7.08
CA ILE A 308 -57.56 -17.21 7.23
C ILE A 308 -58.32 -17.11 5.89
N ALA A 309 -58.97 -18.15 5.36
CA ALA A 309 -59.58 -19.35 5.96
C ALA A 309 -59.21 -20.65 5.22
#